data_AF-A0A3S3R4A4-F1
#
_entry.id   AF-A0A3S3R4A4-F1
#
_cell.length_a   1.000
_cell.length_b   1.000
_cell.length_c   1.000
_cell.angle_alpha   90.00
_cell.angle_beta   90.00
_cell.angle_gamma   90.00
#
_symmetry.space_group_name_H-M   'P 1'
#
loop_
_entity.id
_entity.type
_entity.pdbx_description
1 polymer ?
#
loop_
_entity_poly.entity_id
_entity_poly.type
_entity_poly.pdbx_seq_one_letter_code
_entity_poly.pdbx_strand_id
1 'polypeptide(L)'
;MTSLSTELNRQVGLIIHRSGQVEFVLLGDYSRIEIPVLSNIRTSGGRLRGLRCVHTSFSGSVPTEEDIMDMACLRLDMMSVLTMQDGYPDLLH
;
A
#
# COMPACT_ATOMS: atom_id res chain seq x y z
N MET A 1 -3.70 -10.61 -5.40
CA MET A 1 -4.14 -9.62 -4.40
C MET A 1 -5.63 -9.35 -4.54
N THR A 2 -6.11 -8.91 -5.71
CA THR A 2 -7.53 -8.58 -5.94
C THR A 2 -8.50 -9.72 -5.60
N SER A 3 -8.21 -10.97 -5.99
CA SER A 3 -9.07 -12.11 -5.64
C SER A 3 -9.22 -12.30 -4.12
N LEU A 4 -8.12 -12.17 -3.36
CA LEU A 4 -8.18 -12.21 -1.89
C LEU A 4 -8.95 -11.00 -1.35
N SER A 5 -8.74 -9.82 -1.91
CA SER A 5 -9.46 -8.62 -1.48
C SER A 5 -10.97 -8.78 -1.65
N THR A 6 -11.41 -9.31 -2.79
CA THR A 6 -12.82 -9.61 -3.06
C THR A 6 -13.38 -10.68 -2.14
N GLU A 7 -12.64 -11.79 -1.96
CA GLU A 7 -13.07 -12.88 -1.07
C GLU A 7 -13.21 -12.42 0.38
N LEU A 8 -12.27 -11.59 0.85
CA LEU A 8 -12.24 -11.08 2.21
C LEU A 8 -13.10 -9.83 2.40
N ASN A 9 -13.58 -9.20 1.32
CA ASN A 9 -14.18 -7.85 1.32
C ASN A 9 -13.32 -6.81 2.05
N ARG A 10 -11.99 -6.89 1.86
CA ARG A 10 -11.00 -6.05 2.54
C ARG A 10 -9.89 -5.65 1.58
N GLN A 11 -9.38 -4.44 1.73
CA GLN A 11 -8.19 -4.05 0.99
C GLN A 11 -6.97 -4.87 1.45
N VAL A 12 -6.14 -5.30 0.51
CA VAL A 12 -4.88 -6.00 0.77
C VAL A 12 -3.73 -5.11 0.35
N GLY A 13 -2.80 -4.85 1.26
CA GLY A 13 -1.59 -4.07 1.02
C GLY A 13 -0.34 -4.92 1.18
N LEU A 14 0.71 -4.59 0.44
CA LEU A 14 2.04 -5.15 0.58
C LEU A 14 3.04 -4.04 0.79
N ILE A 15 3.90 -4.20 1.80
CA ILE A 15 5.10 -3.39 1.95
C ILE A 15 6.27 -4.20 1.39
N ILE A 16 6.89 -3.66 0.35
CA ILE A 16 7.91 -4.33 -0.45
C ILE A 16 9.20 -3.52 -0.34
N HIS A 17 10.27 -4.14 0.15
CA HIS A 17 11.59 -3.54 0.11
C HIS A 17 12.11 -3.46 -1.34
N ARG A 18 12.98 -2.50 -1.64
CA ARG A 18 13.54 -2.31 -2.99
C ARG A 18 14.30 -3.51 -3.55
N SER A 19 14.67 -4.48 -2.70
CA SER A 19 15.22 -5.78 -3.13
C SER A 19 14.18 -6.70 -3.75
N GLY A 20 12.88 -6.39 -3.61
CA GLY A 20 11.75 -7.23 -3.98
C GLY A 20 11.22 -8.08 -2.82
N GLN A 21 11.83 -8.01 -1.63
CA GLN A 21 11.35 -8.74 -0.45
C GLN A 21 10.04 -8.13 0.07
N VAL A 22 9.04 -8.97 0.34
CA VAL A 22 7.81 -8.56 1.04
C VAL A 22 8.11 -8.52 2.53
N GLU A 23 8.05 -7.33 3.11
CA GLU A 23 8.28 -7.08 4.54
C GLU A 23 7.00 -7.25 5.35
N PHE A 24 5.88 -6.75 4.83
CA PHE A 24 4.58 -6.83 5.48
C PHE A 24 3.47 -7.14 4.49
N VAL A 25 2.51 -7.92 4.95
CA VAL A 25 1.18 -8.07 4.33
C VAL A 25 0.19 -7.36 5.25
N LEU A 26 -0.54 -6.40 4.70
CA LEU A 26 -1.50 -5.57 5.41
C LEU A 26 -2.90 -5.98 4.98
N LEU A 27 -3.79 -6.09 5.95
CA LEU A 27 -5.23 -6.28 5.73
C LEU A 27 -5.95 -5.06 6.27
N GLY A 28 -6.44 -4.23 5.35
CA GLY A 28 -7.23 -3.03 5.66
C GLY A 28 -8.70 -3.35 5.88
N ASP A 29 -9.54 -2.34 5.90
CA ASP A 29 -10.99 -2.50 5.77
C ASP A 29 -11.40 -2.25 4.31
N TYR A 30 -12.67 -1.92 4.06
CA TYR A 30 -13.15 -1.59 2.72
C TYR A 30 -12.63 -0.21 2.22
N SER A 31 -12.40 0.72 3.15
CA SER A 31 -12.08 2.12 2.87
C SER A 31 -10.58 2.44 2.87
N ARG A 32 -9.79 1.77 3.73
CA ARG A 32 -8.37 2.13 3.95
C ARG A 32 -7.53 0.95 4.42
N ILE A 33 -6.20 1.13 4.32
CA ILE A 33 -5.20 0.25 4.93
C ILE A 33 -4.38 1.03 5.95
N GLU A 34 -4.28 0.49 7.16
CA GLU A 34 -3.42 1.06 8.18
C GLU A 34 -2.01 0.46 8.06
N ILE A 35 -1.03 1.33 7.76
CA ILE A 35 0.38 0.94 7.70
C ILE A 35 0.99 1.10 9.10
N PRO A 36 1.58 0.04 9.70
CA PRO A 36 2.19 0.15 11.01
C PRO A 36 3.43 1.04 10.97
N VAL A 37 3.83 1.56 12.13
CA VAL A 37 5.09 2.31 12.25
C VAL A 37 6.27 1.42 11.87
N LEU A 38 7.01 1.81 10.83
CA LEU A 38 8.13 1.04 10.26
C LEU A 38 9.45 1.28 11.04
N SER A 39 9.38 1.22 12.37
CA SER A 39 10.43 1.64 13.32
C SER A 39 11.78 0.91 13.18
N ASN A 40 11.78 -0.30 12.62
CA ASN A 40 12.99 -1.11 12.48
C ASN A 40 13.92 -0.69 11.33
N ILE A 41 13.50 0.24 10.48
CA ILE A 41 14.25 0.63 9.29
C ILE A 41 14.85 2.02 9.52
N ARG A 42 16.10 2.04 10.01
CA ARG A 42 16.85 3.28 10.26
C ARG A 42 17.13 3.99 8.94
N THR A 43 16.47 5.11 8.71
CA THR A 43 16.86 6.03 7.63
C THR A 43 18.02 6.90 8.10
N SER A 44 19.15 6.79 7.42
CA SER A 44 20.22 7.79 7.51
C SER A 44 19.81 9.07 6.76
N GLY A 45 19.97 10.23 7.40
CA GLY A 45 20.09 11.54 6.75
C GLY A 45 19.05 11.88 5.67
N GLY A 46 17.75 11.89 6.00
CA GLY A 46 16.74 12.41 5.07
C GLY A 46 16.41 11.53 3.86
N ARG A 47 17.03 10.34 3.70
CA ARG A 47 16.75 9.38 2.62
C ARG A 47 15.47 8.57 2.81
N LEU A 48 14.74 8.31 1.73
CA LEU A 48 13.60 7.39 1.70
C LEU A 48 13.99 6.00 2.25
N ARG A 49 13.00 5.26 2.77
CA ARG A 49 13.21 4.00 3.51
C ARG A 49 13.63 2.80 2.68
N GLY A 50 13.59 2.89 1.35
CA GLY A 50 13.75 1.70 0.53
C GLY A 50 12.51 0.81 0.49
N LEU A 51 11.36 1.31 0.95
CA LEU A 51 10.12 0.56 1.09
C LEU A 51 9.06 1.12 0.16
N ARG A 52 8.28 0.25 -0.47
CA ARG A 52 7.21 0.59 -1.40
C ARG A 52 5.92 -0.01 -0.89
N CYS A 53 4.84 0.74 -0.88
CA CYS A 53 3.52 0.20 -0.60
C CYS A 53 2.76 -0.02 -1.91
N VAL A 54 2.16 -1.20 -2.05
CA VAL A 54 1.21 -1.49 -3.12
C VAL A 54 -0.06 -2.02 -2.46
N HIS A 55 -1.22 -1.42 -2.71
CA HIS A 55 -2.47 -1.92 -2.16
C HIS A 55 -3.63 -1.90 -3.13
N THR A 56 -4.64 -2.71 -2.84
CA THR A 56 -5.90 -2.71 -3.59
C THR A 56 -6.85 -1.65 -3.06
N SER A 57 -7.67 -1.05 -3.94
CA SER A 57 -8.78 -0.18 -3.55
C SER A 57 -10.08 -0.63 -4.22
N PHE A 58 -11.17 -0.58 -3.45
CA PHE A 58 -12.53 -0.72 -3.98
C PHE A 58 -13.10 0.62 -4.50
N SER A 59 -12.41 1.73 -4.21
CA SER A 59 -12.76 3.06 -4.71
C SER A 59 -11.93 3.41 -5.94
N GLY A 60 -12.55 4.09 -6.90
CA GLY A 60 -11.86 4.57 -8.11
C GLY A 60 -11.12 5.89 -7.93
N SER A 61 -11.37 6.66 -6.86
CA SER A 61 -10.69 7.93 -6.61
C SER A 61 -9.39 7.72 -5.84
N VAL A 62 -8.31 7.37 -6.54
CA VAL A 62 -7.01 7.03 -5.95
C VAL A 62 -5.84 7.65 -6.76
N PRO A 63 -4.66 7.85 -6.16
CA PRO A 63 -4.38 7.77 -4.71
C PRO A 63 -5.14 8.87 -3.95
N THR A 64 -5.50 8.56 -2.70
CA THR A 64 -6.16 9.50 -1.80
C THR A 64 -5.16 10.45 -1.13
N GLU A 65 -5.65 11.51 -0.51
CA GLU A 65 -4.79 12.40 0.30
C GLU A 65 -4.16 11.65 1.49
N GLU A 66 -4.87 10.66 2.06
CA GLU A 66 -4.35 9.77 3.10
C GLU A 66 -3.19 8.92 2.57
N ASP A 67 -3.30 8.34 1.36
CA ASP A 67 -2.23 7.55 0.73
C ASP A 67 -0.97 8.41 0.48
N ILE A 68 -1.16 9.66 0.04
CA ILE A 68 -0.06 10.61 -0.19
C ILE A 68 0.58 11.02 1.15
N MET A 69 -0.23 11.28 2.17
CA MET A 69 0.25 11.63 3.50
C MET A 69 1.04 10.48 4.12
N ASP A 70 0.55 9.25 4.03
CA ASP A 70 1.25 8.07 4.52
C ASP A 70 2.58 7.84 3.80
N MET A 71 2.61 7.97 2.48
CA MET A 71 3.84 7.91 1.69
C MET A 71 4.87 8.93 2.19
N ALA A 72 4.45 10.17 2.46
CA ALA A 72 5.31 11.22 2.95
C ALA A 72 5.77 11.00 4.39
N CYS A 73 4.85 10.70 5.32
CA CYS A 73 5.12 10.49 6.74
C CYS A 73 5.99 9.26 6.99
N LEU A 74 5.71 8.16 6.27
CA LEU A 74 6.49 6.94 6.35
C LEU A 74 7.75 6.98 5.47
N ARG A 75 7.86 7.97 4.58
CA ARG A 75 9.02 8.20 3.70
C ARG A 75 9.28 6.98 2.81
N LEU A 76 8.19 6.48 2.23
CA LEU A 76 8.23 5.38 1.28
C LEU A 76 8.89 5.83 -0.03
N ASP A 77 9.55 4.89 -0.70
CA ASP A 77 10.06 5.07 -2.05
C ASP A 77 8.92 5.21 -3.07
N MET A 78 7.76 4.62 -2.78
CA MET A 78 6.60 4.57 -3.67
C MET A 78 5.34 4.19 -2.89
N MET A 79 4.20 4.74 -3.32
CA MET A 79 2.85 4.29 -3.00
C MET A 79 2.16 4.01 -4.33
N SER A 80 1.52 2.85 -4.44
CA SER A 80 0.77 2.47 -5.64
C SER A 80 -0.54 1.81 -5.28
N VAL A 81 -1.59 2.18 -6.00
CA VAL A 81 -2.96 1.79 -5.69
C VAL A 81 -3.55 1.06 -6.89
N LEU A 82 -3.92 -0.20 -6.68
CA LEU A 82 -4.56 -1.04 -7.68
C LEU A 82 -6.07 -0.96 -7.51
N THR A 83 -6.76 -0.27 -8.41
CA THR A 83 -8.22 -0.27 -8.46
C THR A 83 -8.73 -1.64 -8.88
N MET A 84 -9.98 -1.92 -8.46
CA MET A 84 -10.65 -3.17 -8.77
C MET A 84 -12.01 -2.91 -9.39
N GLN A 85 -12.34 -3.70 -10.41
CA GLN A 85 -13.66 -3.73 -11.04
C GLN A 85 -14.14 -5.17 -11.12
N ASP A 86 -15.34 -5.44 -10.60
CA ASP A 86 -15.95 -6.79 -10.59
C ASP A 86 -15.05 -7.89 -9.99
N GLY A 87 -14.20 -7.51 -9.02
CA GLY A 87 -13.23 -8.41 -8.36
C GLY A 87 -11.97 -8.69 -9.16
N TYR A 88 -11.81 -8.06 -10.32
CA TYR A 88 -10.62 -8.12 -11.16
C TYR A 88 -9.79 -6.84 -11.00
N PRO A 89 -8.46 -6.91 -11.23
CA PRO A 89 -7.63 -5.71 -11.30
C PRO A 89 -8.07 -4.84 -12.48
N ASP A 90 -8.15 -3.53 -12.26
CA ASP A 90 -8.51 -2.54 -13.27
C ASP A 90 -7.28 -1.69 -13.64
N LEU A 91 -6.94 -0.69 -12.83
CA LEU A 91 -5.83 0.24 -13.09
C LEU A 91 -4.88 0.33 -11.90
N LEU A 92 -3.58 0.43 -12.20
CA LEU A 92 -2.54 0.70 -11.21
C LEU A 92 -2.11 2.16 -11.31
N HIS A 93 -2.28 2.89 -10.22
CA HIS A 93 -1.87 4.28 -10.06
C HIS A 93 -0.53 4.37 -9.31
#